data_AF-A0A532UXN1-F1
#
_entry.id   AF-A0A532UXN1-F1
#
_cell.length_a   1.000
_cell.length_b   1.000
_cell.length_c   1.000
_cell.angle_alpha   90.00
_cell.angle_beta   90.00
_cell.angle_gamma   90.00
#
_symmetry.space_group_name_H-M   'P 1'
#
loop_
_entity.id
_entity.type
_entity.pdbx_description
1 polymer ?
#
loop_
_entity_poly.entity_id
_entity_poly.type
_entity_poly.pdbx_seq_one_letter_code
_entity_poly.pdbx_strand_id
1 'polypeptide(L)'
;MKADKDNKKLDELISQAIGREVPAFDFGKWKDNHRTETEIFKSQTAEQATSRTVRIFDVWRIIMKNPITKIAAAAMIAILVGWTFLFSPLTSSNQAWAKMLETMKEMNWIHFDIVFNTPPEVTEEMIQSFEEGLPLWISFNPDVQITKKTNGEIIYTDCDQGIRYHYSPDSNTVTIDSHASKYNPSNPQSPFEIIEYYTEMFQESSLSIQSEFRVQDGREVEIIHLSHNEINVTGVRDVDRNLLVKVSIETNMPPVSEFAVKTEVSLSYPDKGPADIFAAGAPTSAQVVDRRPEGDANEIMQTIQQHYDHNYGNRVCVLLYSRKLAGSEMGPRWMVVSRKQQNLYRADNYNAENIGFIAVNQPTLTIYEQIKDVWPYISIEEAFRLENSHCVRSQDLYDGKYALLLQGGPPAKSLKTGLHYPANGPTLALQQDLNSQAWVNPYDLGVNNSRIAETITRLPENPQYQGLIGLNVSHELHQKVRQQENMFQMIYELWIDPQKDHMVIHRTKWQHQYLGSRIVQTFVSEAHILETSQTSDGQWYPAHVESKMHYSDDLNANDEINDIVIQIDTDRKSSEAIFKKDYIIGAQ
;
A
#
# COMPACT_ATOMS: atom_id res chain seq x y z
N MET A 1 -44.73 -28.21 4.99
CA MET A 1 -43.81 -29.27 5.47
C MET A 1 -42.62 -28.59 6.14
N LYS A 2 -42.39 -28.86 7.43
CA LYS A 2 -41.19 -28.36 8.13
C LYS A 2 -40.03 -29.31 7.81
N ALA A 3 -38.88 -28.77 7.42
CA ALA A 3 -37.68 -29.53 7.15
C ALA A 3 -36.96 -29.86 8.48
N ASP A 4 -36.80 -31.14 8.78
CA ASP A 4 -36.00 -31.63 9.90
C ASP A 4 -34.52 -31.36 9.64
N LYS A 5 -33.87 -30.68 10.59
CA LYS A 5 -32.41 -30.51 10.64
C LYS A 5 -31.81 -31.72 11.34
N ASP A 6 -31.43 -32.73 10.58
CA ASP A 6 -30.71 -33.89 11.13
C ASP A 6 -29.37 -34.07 10.42
N ASN A 7 -28.35 -33.37 10.93
CA ASN A 7 -26.95 -33.43 10.45
C ASN A 7 -26.31 -34.81 10.67
N LYS A 8 -26.97 -35.72 11.39
CA LYS A 8 -26.47 -37.09 11.63
C LYS A 8 -26.24 -37.91 10.36
N LYS A 9 -26.98 -37.62 9.27
CA LYS A 9 -26.83 -38.38 8.03
C LYS A 9 -25.54 -38.09 7.27
N LEU A 10 -24.90 -36.94 7.48
CA LEU A 10 -23.73 -36.57 6.70
C LEU A 10 -22.47 -37.36 7.12
N ASP A 11 -22.22 -37.46 8.43
CA ASP A 11 -21.07 -38.21 8.95
C ASP A 11 -21.19 -39.71 8.66
N GLU A 12 -22.42 -40.23 8.63
CA GLU A 12 -22.72 -41.63 8.30
C GLU A 12 -22.43 -41.93 6.82
N LEU A 13 -22.81 -41.02 5.92
CA LEU A 13 -22.52 -41.12 4.49
C LEU A 13 -21.03 -40.98 4.18
N ILE A 14 -20.33 -40.07 4.86
CA ILE A 14 -18.88 -39.90 4.71
C ILE A 14 -18.14 -41.16 5.18
N SER A 15 -18.53 -41.73 6.33
CA SER A 15 -17.92 -42.94 6.88
C SER A 15 -18.13 -44.16 5.98
N GLN A 16 -19.31 -44.29 5.37
CA GLN A 16 -19.59 -45.33 4.37
C GLN A 16 -18.75 -45.17 3.10
N ALA A 17 -18.55 -43.94 2.62
CA ALA A 17 -17.82 -43.69 1.37
C ALA A 17 -16.31 -43.98 1.45
N ILE A 18 -15.71 -43.88 2.64
CA ILE A 18 -14.25 -44.05 2.85
C ILE A 18 -13.85 -45.42 3.40
N GLY A 19 -14.81 -46.34 3.64
CA GLY A 19 -14.52 -47.74 3.99
C GLY A 19 -13.70 -47.94 5.28
N ARG A 20 -13.70 -46.96 6.19
CA ARG A 20 -12.98 -47.00 7.46
C ARG A 20 -13.96 -46.97 8.61
N GLU A 21 -13.90 -47.97 9.48
CA GLU A 21 -14.42 -47.84 10.85
C GLU A 21 -13.56 -46.81 11.58
N VAL A 22 -14.04 -45.57 11.65
CA VAL A 22 -13.39 -44.53 12.46
C VAL A 22 -13.69 -44.86 13.92
N PRO A 23 -12.68 -45.11 14.78
CA PRO A 23 -12.93 -45.26 16.20
C PRO A 23 -13.59 -43.97 16.70
N ALA A 24 -14.70 -44.08 17.43
CA ALA A 24 -15.35 -42.93 18.02
C ALA A 24 -14.30 -42.14 18.83
N PHE A 25 -14.04 -40.90 18.42
CA PHE A 25 -13.09 -40.04 19.09
C PHE A 25 -13.65 -39.70 20.48
N ASP A 26 -13.11 -40.38 21.49
CA ASP A 26 -13.45 -40.14 22.88
C ASP A 26 -12.65 -38.95 23.40
N PHE A 27 -13.25 -37.77 23.26
CA PHE A 27 -12.64 -36.53 23.74
C PHE A 27 -12.34 -36.55 25.24
N GLY A 28 -13.10 -37.31 26.04
CA GLY A 28 -12.82 -37.49 27.47
C GLY A 28 -11.51 -38.23 27.68
N LYS A 29 -11.35 -39.37 27.00
CA LYS A 29 -10.12 -40.18 27.05
C LYS A 29 -8.90 -39.45 26.46
N TRP A 30 -9.09 -38.69 25.39
CA TRP A 30 -8.04 -37.84 24.83
C TRP A 30 -7.61 -36.76 25.82
N LYS A 31 -8.57 -36.06 26.43
CA LYS A 31 -8.30 -35.01 27.43
C LYS A 31 -7.59 -35.54 28.67
N ASP A 32 -7.94 -36.75 29.12
CA ASP A 32 -7.26 -37.40 30.24
C ASP A 32 -5.82 -37.80 29.90
N ASN A 33 -5.57 -38.26 28.66
CA ASN A 33 -4.24 -38.64 28.19
C ASN A 33 -3.33 -37.45 27.85
N HIS A 34 -3.92 -36.28 27.58
CA HIS A 34 -3.21 -35.05 27.19
C HIS A 34 -3.44 -33.92 28.20
N ARG A 35 -3.32 -34.27 29.50
CA ARG A 35 -3.55 -33.34 30.61
C ARG A 35 -2.56 -32.17 30.60
N THR A 36 -1.30 -32.42 30.25
CA THR A 36 -0.26 -31.38 30.19
C THR A 36 -0.56 -30.37 29.09
N GLU A 37 -0.94 -30.82 27.91
CA GLU A 37 -1.28 -29.99 26.75
C GLU A 37 -2.56 -29.20 27.01
N THR A 38 -3.55 -29.78 27.70
CA THR A 38 -4.75 -29.06 28.11
C THR A 38 -4.52 -28.07 29.25
N GLU A 39 -3.56 -28.29 30.14
CA GLU A 39 -3.15 -27.29 31.13
C GLU A 39 -2.30 -26.16 30.52
N ILE A 40 -1.41 -26.45 29.55
CA ILE A 40 -0.70 -25.44 28.75
C ILE A 40 -1.70 -24.56 27.99
N PHE A 41 -2.66 -25.19 27.31
CA PHE A 41 -3.70 -24.46 26.58
C PHE A 41 -4.56 -23.59 27.50
N LYS A 42 -4.92 -24.11 28.69
CA LYS A 42 -5.66 -23.35 29.71
C LYS A 42 -4.84 -22.23 30.34
N SER A 43 -3.54 -22.41 30.57
CA SER A 43 -2.68 -21.35 31.12
C SER A 43 -2.47 -20.24 30.08
N GLN A 44 -2.32 -20.59 28.80
CA GLN A 44 -2.24 -19.63 27.70
C GLN A 44 -3.54 -18.82 27.55
N THR A 45 -4.71 -19.46 27.64
CA THR A 45 -6.00 -18.76 27.54
C THR A 45 -6.35 -17.97 28.81
N ALA A 46 -5.94 -18.40 30.00
CA ALA A 46 -6.14 -17.65 31.24
C ALA A 46 -5.23 -16.42 31.36
N GLU A 47 -3.99 -16.48 30.86
CA GLU A 47 -3.09 -15.32 30.78
C GLU A 47 -3.48 -14.37 29.62
N GLN A 48 -3.98 -14.88 28.49
CA GLN A 48 -4.47 -14.05 27.39
C GLN A 48 -5.78 -13.32 27.71
N ALA A 49 -6.65 -13.86 28.57
CA ALA A 49 -7.89 -13.19 28.98
C ALA A 49 -7.67 -11.90 29.80
N THR A 50 -6.44 -11.63 30.25
CA THR A 50 -6.08 -10.39 30.97
C THR A 50 -5.03 -9.53 30.27
N SER A 51 -4.52 -9.95 29.10
CA SER A 51 -3.56 -9.16 28.32
C SER A 51 -4.27 -8.28 27.31
N ARG A 52 -4.22 -6.97 27.58
CA ARG A 52 -4.74 -5.88 26.74
C ARG A 52 -4.54 -6.14 25.25
N THR A 53 -5.64 -6.30 24.52
CA THR A 53 -5.75 -5.86 23.13
C THR A 53 -5.18 -4.46 23.04
N VAL A 54 -4.00 -4.32 22.43
CA VAL A 54 -3.45 -3.03 22.02
C VAL A 54 -4.40 -2.50 20.97
N ARG A 55 -5.27 -1.58 21.40
CA ARG A 55 -6.28 -0.98 20.53
C ARG A 55 -5.56 -0.17 19.47
N ILE A 56 -6.14 -0.12 18.27
CA ILE A 56 -5.84 0.79 17.15
C ILE A 56 -5.47 2.23 17.61
N PHE A 57 -5.97 2.64 18.79
CA PHE A 57 -5.66 3.89 19.47
C PHE A 57 -4.17 4.17 19.83
N ASP A 58 -3.30 3.16 19.98
CA ASP A 58 -1.89 3.42 20.30
C ASP A 58 -1.06 3.85 19.07
N VAL A 59 -1.51 3.46 17.87
CA VAL A 59 -1.00 3.99 16.59
C VAL A 59 -1.54 5.41 16.37
N TRP A 60 -2.83 5.60 16.66
CA TRP A 60 -3.50 6.90 16.62
C TRP A 60 -2.79 7.95 17.48
N ARG A 61 -2.37 7.61 18.71
CA ARG A 61 -1.67 8.54 19.62
C ARG A 61 -0.34 9.07 19.06
N ILE A 62 0.32 8.32 18.19
CA ILE A 62 1.62 8.68 17.61
C ILE A 62 1.45 9.60 16.40
N ILE A 63 0.45 9.33 15.54
CA ILE A 63 0.05 10.21 14.44
C ILE A 63 -0.51 11.54 15.00
N MET A 64 -1.14 11.49 16.17
CA MET A 64 -1.79 12.61 16.85
C MET A 64 -0.84 13.60 17.56
N LYS A 65 0.40 13.82 17.09
CA LYS A 65 1.31 14.83 17.71
C LYS A 65 1.27 16.21 17.04
N ASN A 66 0.93 16.32 15.75
CA ASN A 66 0.85 17.60 15.04
C ASN A 66 -0.62 17.99 14.76
N PRO A 67 -1.12 19.18 15.18
CA PRO A 67 -2.52 19.58 15.02
C PRO A 67 -3.02 19.64 13.57
N ILE A 68 -2.17 19.92 12.58
CA ILE A 68 -2.59 19.96 11.16
C ILE A 68 -2.71 18.54 10.59
N THR A 69 -1.71 17.69 10.85
CA THR A 69 -1.72 16.27 10.44
C THR A 69 -2.85 15.48 11.10
N LYS A 70 -3.27 15.89 12.31
CA LYS A 70 -4.38 15.28 13.06
C LYS A 70 -5.72 15.39 12.36
N ILE A 71 -6.07 16.58 11.88
CA ILE A 71 -7.38 16.80 11.28
C ILE A 71 -7.36 16.27 9.84
N ALA A 72 -6.28 16.51 9.08
CA ALA A 72 -6.07 15.97 7.72
C ALA A 72 -6.26 14.44 7.67
N ALA A 73 -5.61 13.73 8.60
CA ALA A 73 -5.78 12.30 8.77
C ALA A 73 -7.23 11.95 9.13
N ALA A 74 -7.89 12.75 9.98
CA ALA A 74 -9.21 12.42 10.48
C ALA A 74 -10.36 12.67 9.49
N ALA A 75 -10.25 13.59 8.53
CA ALA A 75 -11.23 13.68 7.44
C ALA A 75 -10.94 12.69 6.30
N MET A 76 -9.68 12.40 5.99
CA MET A 76 -9.34 11.24 5.14
C MET A 76 -9.91 9.97 5.75
N ILE A 77 -9.74 9.79 7.06
CA ILE A 77 -10.40 8.72 7.82
C ILE A 77 -11.90 8.89 7.76
N ALA A 78 -12.53 10.06 7.91
CA ALA A 78 -13.99 10.19 7.80
C ALA A 78 -14.53 9.84 6.40
N ILE A 79 -13.83 10.20 5.32
CA ILE A 79 -14.18 9.84 3.94
C ILE A 79 -14.01 8.34 3.72
N LEU A 80 -12.84 7.82 4.10
CA LEU A 80 -12.54 6.38 4.04
C LEU A 80 -13.58 5.63 4.86
N VAL A 81 -13.81 6.04 6.12
CA VAL A 81 -14.72 5.47 7.11
C VAL A 81 -16.20 5.61 6.72
N GLY A 82 -16.57 6.69 6.05
CA GLY A 82 -17.86 6.82 5.39
C GLY A 82 -18.09 5.76 4.35
N TRP A 83 -17.12 5.61 3.47
CA TRP A 83 -17.10 4.56 2.46
C TRP A 83 -17.05 3.16 3.06
N THR A 84 -16.25 2.93 4.10
CA THR A 84 -16.07 1.62 4.73
C THR A 84 -17.38 1.08 5.33
N PHE A 85 -18.23 1.97 5.86
CA PHE A 85 -19.38 1.61 6.69
C PHE A 85 -20.64 1.29 5.89
N LEU A 86 -20.81 1.88 4.72
CA LEU A 86 -21.97 1.65 3.85
C LEU A 86 -22.06 0.22 3.32
N PHE A 87 -21.13 -0.68 3.66
CA PHE A 87 -21.04 -1.96 3.00
C PHE A 87 -20.68 -3.14 3.92
N SER A 88 -20.92 -3.01 5.24
CA SER A 88 -20.80 -4.12 6.18
C SER A 88 -21.94 -5.16 6.01
N PRO A 89 -21.72 -6.47 6.22
CA PRO A 89 -22.78 -7.46 6.09
C PRO A 89 -23.44 -7.66 7.46
N LEU A 90 -24.78 -7.77 7.53
CA LEU A 90 -25.49 -8.80 8.32
C LEU A 90 -27.03 -8.65 8.32
N THR A 91 -27.68 -9.79 8.04
CA THR A 91 -29.05 -10.23 8.41
C THR A 91 -30.24 -9.49 7.78
N SER A 92 -30.85 -10.10 6.75
CA SER A 92 -32.01 -9.61 5.94
C SER A 92 -31.81 -8.29 5.18
N SER A 93 -31.14 -7.29 5.76
CA SER A 93 -30.53 -6.15 5.07
C SER A 93 -29.45 -6.57 4.08
N ASN A 94 -28.84 -7.76 4.25
CA ASN A 94 -27.86 -8.34 3.32
C ASN A 94 -28.37 -8.43 1.89
N GLN A 95 -29.66 -8.68 1.66
CA GLN A 95 -30.17 -8.80 0.30
C GLN A 95 -30.32 -7.43 -0.36
N ALA A 96 -30.82 -6.43 0.38
CA ALA A 96 -30.90 -5.05 -0.10
C ALA A 96 -29.51 -4.50 -0.40
N TRP A 97 -28.56 -4.72 0.50
CA TRP A 97 -27.16 -4.34 0.32
C TRP A 97 -26.49 -5.08 -0.83
N ALA A 98 -26.54 -6.42 -0.87
CA ALA A 98 -25.93 -7.19 -1.96
C ALA A 98 -26.49 -6.78 -3.33
N LYS A 99 -27.79 -6.54 -3.41
CA LYS A 99 -28.42 -6.05 -4.63
C LYS A 99 -27.97 -4.61 -4.93
N MET A 100 -27.77 -3.76 -3.92
CA MET A 100 -27.34 -2.37 -4.13
C MET A 100 -25.95 -2.35 -4.74
N LEU A 101 -25.08 -3.17 -4.15
CA LEU A 101 -23.77 -3.43 -4.67
C LEU A 101 -23.85 -3.91 -6.12
N GLU A 102 -24.63 -4.97 -6.38
CA GLU A 102 -24.81 -5.53 -7.72
C GLU A 102 -25.21 -4.44 -8.73
N THR A 103 -26.18 -3.58 -8.37
CA THR A 103 -26.54 -2.42 -9.19
C THR A 103 -25.37 -1.47 -9.40
N MET A 104 -24.58 -1.17 -8.35
CA MET A 104 -23.39 -0.33 -8.48
C MET A 104 -22.32 -0.92 -9.42
N LYS A 105 -22.22 -2.25 -9.60
CA LYS A 105 -21.31 -2.86 -10.61
C LYS A 105 -21.67 -2.45 -12.02
N GLU A 106 -22.97 -2.32 -12.27
CA GLU A 106 -23.50 -2.04 -13.59
C GLU A 106 -23.36 -0.55 -13.94
N MET A 107 -23.00 0.29 -12.96
CA MET A 107 -22.80 1.72 -13.18
C MET A 107 -21.41 1.97 -13.73
N ASN A 108 -21.34 2.57 -14.91
CA ASN A 108 -20.08 2.95 -15.54
C ASN A 108 -19.37 4.07 -14.77
N TRP A 109 -20.15 5.01 -14.22
CA TRP A 109 -19.63 6.20 -13.55
C TRP A 109 -20.28 6.41 -12.19
N ILE A 110 -19.47 6.88 -11.25
CA ILE A 110 -19.90 7.41 -9.96
C ILE A 110 -19.34 8.82 -9.83
N HIS A 111 -20.21 9.76 -9.48
CA HIS A 111 -19.84 11.15 -9.20
C HIS A 111 -20.19 11.49 -7.75
N PHE A 112 -19.18 11.98 -7.04
CA PHE A 112 -19.23 12.35 -5.64
C PHE A 112 -19.18 13.87 -5.49
N ASP A 113 -20.24 14.41 -4.91
CA ASP A 113 -20.31 15.78 -4.42
C ASP A 113 -20.13 15.75 -2.91
N ILE A 114 -18.95 16.09 -2.42
CA ILE A 114 -18.64 16.08 -1.00
C ILE A 114 -18.75 17.51 -0.47
N VAL A 115 -19.26 17.66 0.74
CA VAL A 115 -19.40 18.92 1.46
C VAL A 115 -18.93 18.70 2.89
N PHE A 116 -17.90 19.43 3.29
CA PHE A 116 -17.44 19.43 4.67
C PHE A 116 -18.18 20.51 5.45
N ASN A 117 -18.94 20.11 6.45
CA ASN A 117 -19.51 21.02 7.43
C ASN A 117 -18.57 21.04 8.63
N THR A 118 -17.58 21.91 8.57
CA THR A 118 -16.66 22.14 9.67
C THR A 118 -17.18 23.23 10.61
N PRO A 119 -16.97 23.09 11.92
CA PRO A 119 -17.22 24.18 12.88
C PRO A 119 -16.42 25.45 12.52
N PRO A 120 -16.90 26.65 12.89
CA PRO A 120 -16.22 27.93 12.65
C PRO A 120 -14.79 28.00 13.20
N GLU A 121 -14.47 27.17 14.19
CA GLU A 121 -13.17 27.10 14.85
C GLU A 121 -12.10 26.38 14.00
N VAL A 122 -12.50 25.65 12.95
CA VAL A 122 -11.57 25.03 12.01
C VAL A 122 -11.06 26.10 11.04
N THR A 123 -9.76 26.36 11.07
CA THR A 123 -9.15 27.42 10.24
C THR A 123 -9.33 27.17 8.74
N GLU A 124 -9.40 28.21 7.92
CA GLU A 124 -9.44 28.10 6.45
C GLU A 124 -8.27 27.26 5.88
N GLU A 125 -7.08 27.33 6.48
CA GLU A 125 -5.92 26.51 6.09
C GLU A 125 -6.18 25.00 6.31
N MET A 126 -6.88 24.65 7.39
CA MET A 126 -7.32 23.27 7.66
C MET A 126 -8.41 22.86 6.67
N ILE A 127 -9.40 23.73 6.41
CA ILE A 127 -10.48 23.49 5.45
C ILE A 127 -9.91 23.27 4.04
N GLN A 128 -8.96 24.10 3.59
CA GLN A 128 -8.30 23.94 2.29
C GLN A 128 -7.66 22.56 2.13
N SER A 129 -7.05 22.01 3.19
CA SER A 129 -6.48 20.65 3.13
C SER A 129 -7.52 19.54 2.95
N PHE A 130 -8.79 19.79 3.28
CA PHE A 130 -9.92 18.87 3.06
C PHE A 130 -10.59 19.09 1.72
N GLU A 131 -10.72 20.35 1.30
CA GLU A 131 -11.38 20.75 0.06
C GLU A 131 -10.54 20.44 -1.20
N GLU A 132 -9.31 19.95 -1.04
CA GLU A 132 -8.52 19.36 -2.12
C GLU A 132 -9.16 18.06 -2.63
N GLY A 133 -10.20 18.18 -3.46
CA GLY A 133 -10.59 17.11 -4.37
C GLY A 133 -12.07 16.94 -4.68
N LEU A 134 -12.89 17.99 -4.54
CA LEU A 134 -14.34 17.90 -4.67
C LEU A 134 -14.85 18.85 -5.75
N PRO A 135 -15.59 18.37 -6.76
CA PRO A 135 -16.12 17.00 -6.96
C PRO A 135 -15.13 15.93 -7.48
N LEU A 136 -15.48 14.65 -7.30
CA LEU A 136 -14.75 13.46 -7.77
C LEU A 136 -15.62 12.61 -8.71
N TRP A 137 -15.08 12.22 -9.86
CA TRP A 137 -15.66 11.20 -10.74
C TRP A 137 -14.78 9.96 -10.77
N ILE A 138 -15.41 8.79 -10.77
CA ILE A 138 -14.74 7.50 -10.93
C ILE A 138 -15.50 6.71 -11.99
N SER A 139 -14.75 6.12 -12.91
CA SER A 139 -15.20 5.08 -13.83
C SER A 139 -14.32 3.86 -13.64
N PHE A 140 -14.93 2.68 -13.71
CA PHE A 140 -14.22 1.40 -13.61
C PHE A 140 -13.99 0.74 -14.98
N ASN A 141 -14.65 1.27 -16.02
CA ASN A 141 -14.47 0.82 -17.39
C ASN A 141 -14.88 1.94 -18.37
N PRO A 142 -13.91 2.73 -18.88
CA PRO A 142 -12.46 2.65 -18.62
C PRO A 142 -12.10 3.04 -17.18
N ASP A 143 -10.96 2.59 -16.64
CA ASP A 143 -10.46 2.99 -15.31
C ASP A 143 -10.00 4.46 -15.37
N VAL A 144 -10.93 5.36 -15.04
CA VAL A 144 -10.75 6.81 -15.12
C VAL A 144 -11.15 7.47 -13.81
N GLN A 145 -10.31 8.40 -13.36
CA GLN A 145 -10.55 9.19 -12.15
C GLN A 145 -10.36 10.66 -12.43
N ILE A 146 -11.33 11.46 -11.97
CA ILE A 146 -11.34 12.89 -12.23
C ILE A 146 -11.57 13.59 -10.91
N THR A 147 -10.66 14.48 -10.54
CA THR A 147 -10.75 15.27 -9.33
C THR A 147 -10.73 16.74 -9.73
N LYS A 148 -11.74 17.49 -9.31
CA LYS A 148 -11.77 18.94 -9.47
C LYS A 148 -11.61 19.57 -8.09
N LYS A 149 -10.63 20.46 -7.93
CA LYS A 149 -10.40 21.17 -6.66
C LYS A 149 -11.17 22.49 -6.65
N THR A 150 -11.38 23.03 -5.45
CA THR A 150 -12.10 24.32 -5.25
C THR A 150 -11.39 25.51 -5.89
N ASN A 151 -10.06 25.45 -6.04
CA ASN A 151 -9.28 26.46 -6.76
C ASN A 151 -9.43 26.40 -8.30
N GLY A 152 -10.18 25.42 -8.83
CA GLY A 152 -10.38 25.22 -10.27
C GLY A 152 -9.36 24.30 -10.94
N GLU A 153 -8.39 23.77 -10.20
CA GLU A 153 -7.48 22.71 -10.68
C GLU A 153 -8.29 21.45 -11.01
N ILE A 154 -7.94 20.79 -12.12
CA ILE A 154 -8.57 19.52 -12.52
C ILE A 154 -7.47 18.50 -12.76
N ILE A 155 -7.60 17.32 -12.17
CA ILE A 155 -6.76 16.17 -12.42
C ILE A 155 -7.64 15.11 -13.06
N TYR A 156 -7.35 14.73 -14.30
CA TYR A 156 -8.01 13.65 -15.03
C TYR A 156 -6.98 12.55 -15.23
N THR A 157 -7.26 11.36 -14.74
CA THR A 157 -6.34 10.23 -14.77
C THR A 157 -6.99 9.08 -15.51
N ASP A 158 -6.36 8.62 -16.58
CA ASP A 158 -6.72 7.41 -17.32
C ASP A 158 -5.71 6.32 -16.95
N CYS A 159 -6.12 5.44 -16.04
CA CYS A 159 -5.27 4.38 -15.52
C CYS A 159 -5.02 3.29 -16.57
N ASP A 160 -5.99 2.99 -17.43
CA ASP A 160 -5.83 2.00 -18.51
C ASP A 160 -4.73 2.41 -19.49
N GLN A 161 -4.68 3.71 -19.82
CA GLN A 161 -3.66 4.27 -20.70
C GLN A 161 -2.36 4.64 -19.96
N GLY A 162 -2.38 4.75 -18.63
CA GLY A 162 -1.24 5.24 -17.85
C GLY A 162 -0.94 6.71 -18.14
N ILE A 163 -1.99 7.52 -18.31
CA ILE A 163 -1.87 8.95 -18.64
C ILE A 163 -2.58 9.78 -17.57
N ARG A 164 -1.95 10.88 -17.17
CA ARG A 164 -2.57 11.90 -16.33
C ARG A 164 -2.59 13.23 -17.07
N TYR A 165 -3.72 13.91 -17.00
CA TYR A 165 -3.91 15.28 -17.42
C TYR A 165 -4.10 16.14 -16.16
N HIS A 166 -3.41 17.26 -16.11
CA HIS A 166 -3.50 18.21 -15.01
C HIS A 166 -3.73 19.62 -15.56
N TYR A 167 -4.89 20.19 -15.28
CA TYR A 167 -5.22 21.58 -15.58
C TYR A 167 -4.90 22.47 -14.38
N SER A 168 -4.03 23.45 -14.60
CA SER A 168 -3.72 24.52 -13.66
C SER A 168 -4.42 25.82 -14.10
N PRO A 169 -5.35 26.38 -13.31
CA PRO A 169 -6.04 27.62 -13.64
C PRO A 169 -5.10 28.84 -13.61
N ASP A 170 -4.11 28.86 -12.73
CA ASP A 170 -3.16 29.96 -12.58
C ASP A 170 -2.33 30.20 -13.84
N SER A 171 -1.96 29.12 -14.53
CA SER A 171 -1.20 29.14 -15.78
C SER A 171 -2.07 28.93 -17.02
N ASN A 172 -3.38 28.68 -16.84
CA ASN A 172 -4.30 28.24 -17.88
C ASN A 172 -3.67 27.16 -18.80
N THR A 173 -3.08 26.14 -18.18
CA THR A 173 -2.32 25.09 -18.87
C THR A 173 -2.81 23.70 -18.47
N VAL A 174 -3.01 22.83 -19.45
CA VAL A 174 -3.18 21.38 -19.29
C VAL A 174 -1.83 20.72 -19.53
N THR A 175 -1.29 20.08 -18.51
CA THR A 175 -0.10 19.24 -18.63
C THR A 175 -0.52 17.79 -18.82
N ILE A 176 0.13 17.06 -19.72
CA ILE A 176 -0.05 15.62 -19.91
C ILE A 176 1.22 14.92 -19.44
N ASP A 177 1.09 14.05 -18.44
CA ASP A 177 2.20 13.33 -17.83
C ASP A 177 1.96 11.81 -17.94
N SER A 178 3.06 11.05 -17.88
CA SER A 178 2.97 9.60 -17.69
C SER A 178 2.45 9.34 -16.29
N HIS A 179 1.56 8.36 -16.14
CA HIS A 179 1.02 8.00 -14.85
C HIS A 179 1.32 6.56 -14.49
N ALA A 180 1.93 6.40 -13.32
CA ALA A 180 2.30 5.10 -12.81
C ALA A 180 1.12 4.21 -12.39
N SER A 181 -0.14 4.70 -12.36
CA SER A 181 -1.27 3.85 -11.93
C SER A 181 -1.68 2.77 -12.92
N LYS A 182 -1.22 2.83 -14.17
CA LYS A 182 -1.33 1.64 -15.03
C LYS A 182 -0.63 0.43 -14.40
N TYR A 183 0.35 0.71 -13.53
CA TYR A 183 1.29 -0.26 -12.98
C TYR A 183 0.93 -0.63 -11.54
N ASN A 184 0.20 0.26 -10.83
CA ASN A 184 -0.54 -0.01 -9.60
C ASN A 184 -1.91 0.51 -9.91
N PRO A 185 -2.91 -0.34 -10.09
CA PRO A 185 -4.24 0.13 -9.78
C PRO A 185 -4.20 0.58 -8.30
N SER A 186 -3.91 1.87 -8.08
CA SER A 186 -3.87 2.51 -6.77
C SER A 186 -5.26 2.62 -6.19
N ASN A 187 -6.22 2.01 -6.88
CA ASN A 187 -7.60 2.06 -6.60
C ASN A 187 -8.21 0.67 -6.77
N PRO A 188 -9.18 0.36 -5.92
CA PRO A 188 -10.14 -0.70 -6.17
C PRO A 188 -10.58 -0.76 -7.64
N GLN A 189 -10.39 -1.90 -8.30
CA GLN A 189 -10.79 -2.11 -9.71
C GLN A 189 -12.31 -2.16 -9.90
N SER A 190 -13.03 -2.19 -8.79
CA SER A 190 -14.46 -2.02 -8.73
C SER A 190 -14.82 -1.46 -7.36
N PRO A 191 -15.99 -0.83 -7.19
CA PRO A 191 -16.46 -0.41 -5.86
C PRO A 191 -16.34 -1.55 -4.83
N PHE A 192 -16.46 -2.81 -5.28
CA PHE A 192 -16.48 -4.01 -4.46
C PHE A 192 -15.20 -4.31 -3.72
N GLU A 193 -14.06 -4.01 -4.31
CA GLU A 193 -12.77 -4.27 -3.65
C GLU A 193 -12.61 -3.37 -2.42
N ILE A 194 -13.12 -2.13 -2.50
CA ILE A 194 -13.27 -1.23 -1.35
C ILE A 194 -14.18 -1.87 -0.31
N ILE A 195 -15.34 -2.32 -0.79
CA ILE A 195 -16.42 -2.83 0.03
C ILE A 195 -15.97 -4.04 0.83
N GLU A 196 -15.54 -5.11 0.15
CA GLU A 196 -15.14 -6.36 0.78
C GLU A 196 -14.01 -6.17 1.79
N TYR A 197 -13.04 -5.31 1.46
CA TYR A 197 -11.97 -4.93 2.37
C TYR A 197 -12.52 -4.41 3.70
N TYR A 198 -13.47 -3.49 3.65
CA TYR A 198 -13.99 -2.85 4.85
C TYR A 198 -15.07 -3.65 5.57
N THR A 199 -15.87 -4.41 4.82
CA THR A 199 -16.76 -5.47 5.32
C THR A 199 -16.00 -6.39 6.28
N GLU A 200 -14.86 -6.91 5.85
CA GLU A 200 -14.02 -7.81 6.65
C GLU A 200 -13.43 -7.09 7.88
N MET A 201 -12.93 -5.86 7.71
CA MET A 201 -12.39 -5.04 8.80
C MET A 201 -13.42 -4.78 9.92
N PHE A 202 -14.71 -4.67 9.61
CA PHE A 202 -15.75 -4.38 10.61
C PHE A 202 -16.47 -5.58 11.18
N GLN A 203 -16.44 -6.75 10.53
CA GLN A 203 -16.92 -7.99 11.13
C GLN A 203 -16.23 -8.30 12.47
N GLU A 204 -15.01 -7.79 12.66
CA GLU A 204 -14.24 -7.93 13.91
C GLU A 204 -14.62 -6.90 14.99
N SER A 205 -15.51 -5.96 14.69
CA SER A 205 -15.88 -4.84 15.57
C SER A 205 -17.34 -4.91 16.04
N SER A 206 -17.64 -4.43 17.25
CA SER A 206 -19.01 -4.37 17.79
C SER A 206 -19.81 -3.23 17.15
N LEU A 207 -20.11 -3.35 15.85
CA LEU A 207 -20.85 -2.38 15.07
C LEU A 207 -22.35 -2.46 15.40
N SER A 208 -23.01 -1.31 15.62
CA SER A 208 -24.47 -1.25 15.69
C SER A 208 -25.01 -0.73 14.35
N ILE A 209 -25.87 -1.53 13.71
CA ILE A 209 -26.56 -1.18 12.46
C ILE A 209 -28.05 -1.05 12.75
N GLN A 210 -28.65 0.05 12.34
CA GLN A 210 -30.09 0.26 12.34
C GLN A 210 -30.48 0.78 10.97
N SER A 211 -31.58 0.29 10.40
CA SER A 211 -32.16 0.91 9.21
C SER A 211 -33.63 1.23 9.41
N GLU A 212 -34.07 2.29 8.74
CA GLU A 212 -35.47 2.71 8.70
C GLU A 212 -35.85 3.12 7.28
N PHE A 213 -37.09 2.82 6.90
CA PHE A 213 -37.65 3.24 5.61
C PHE A 213 -38.45 4.53 5.79
N ARG A 214 -38.22 5.51 4.91
CA ARG A 214 -38.94 6.78 4.89
C ARG A 214 -39.20 7.23 3.46
N VAL A 215 -40.14 8.14 3.29
CA VAL A 215 -40.32 8.88 2.04
C VAL A 215 -39.58 10.22 2.17
N GLN A 216 -38.58 10.46 1.34
CA GLN A 216 -37.83 11.71 1.28
C GLN A 216 -37.89 12.27 -0.14
N ASP A 217 -38.28 13.54 -0.29
CA ASP A 217 -38.43 14.20 -1.60
C ASP A 217 -39.31 13.41 -2.60
N GLY A 218 -40.34 12.73 -2.07
CA GLY A 218 -41.27 11.91 -2.85
C GLY A 218 -40.72 10.55 -3.29
N ARG A 219 -39.55 10.11 -2.78
CA ARG A 219 -38.94 8.81 -3.08
C ARG A 219 -38.88 7.95 -1.82
N GLU A 220 -39.11 6.64 -1.98
CA GLU A 220 -38.85 5.69 -0.91
C GLU A 220 -37.34 5.52 -0.74
N VAL A 221 -36.86 5.82 0.46
CA VAL A 221 -35.46 5.69 0.83
C VAL A 221 -35.31 4.79 2.06
N GLU A 222 -34.21 4.07 2.11
CA GLU A 222 -33.74 3.39 3.32
C GLU A 222 -32.62 4.24 3.92
N ILE A 223 -32.83 4.72 5.16
CA ILE A 223 -31.83 5.41 5.95
C ILE A 223 -31.14 4.38 6.82
N ILE A 224 -29.83 4.32 6.73
CA ILE A 224 -29.01 3.29 7.36
C ILE A 224 -28.04 3.97 8.31
N HIS A 225 -28.30 3.80 9.60
CA HIS A 225 -27.52 4.35 10.69
C HIS A 225 -26.52 3.32 11.20
N LEU A 226 -25.28 3.76 11.28
CA LEU A 226 -24.14 2.96 11.67
C LEU A 226 -23.39 3.74 12.74
N SER A 227 -23.14 3.11 13.87
CA SER A 227 -22.40 3.74 14.96
C SER A 227 -21.30 2.81 15.44
N HIS A 228 -20.06 3.30 15.45
CA HIS A 228 -18.92 2.62 16.01
C HIS A 228 -18.00 3.58 16.76
N ASN A 229 -17.90 3.41 18.07
CA ASN A 229 -17.16 4.31 18.96
C ASN A 229 -17.58 5.78 18.75
N GLU A 230 -16.69 6.59 18.20
CA GLU A 230 -16.84 8.03 18.01
C GLU A 230 -17.26 8.39 16.57
N ILE A 231 -17.55 7.39 15.74
CA ILE A 231 -17.91 7.58 14.34
C ILE A 231 -19.34 7.13 14.11
N ASN A 232 -20.16 8.05 13.64
CA ASN A 232 -21.52 7.80 13.19
C ASN A 232 -21.58 7.99 11.68
N VAL A 233 -22.13 7.02 10.97
CA VAL A 233 -22.39 7.12 9.53
C VAL A 233 -23.86 6.92 9.27
N THR A 234 -24.42 7.79 8.44
CA THR A 234 -25.78 7.70 7.95
C THR A 234 -25.74 7.60 6.43
N GLY A 235 -26.07 6.43 5.88
CA GLY A 235 -26.28 6.20 4.46
C GLY A 235 -27.75 6.40 4.09
N VAL A 236 -28.01 6.93 2.90
CA VAL A 236 -29.36 7.01 2.32
C VAL A 236 -29.34 6.26 0.99
N ARG A 237 -30.09 5.16 0.92
CA ARG A 237 -30.26 4.32 -0.27
C ARG A 237 -31.61 4.61 -0.91
N ASP A 238 -31.61 4.90 -2.22
CA ASP A 238 -32.81 4.93 -3.05
C ASP A 238 -33.30 3.49 -3.22
N VAL A 239 -34.50 3.17 -2.73
CA VAL A 239 -35.01 1.78 -2.66
C VAL A 239 -35.29 1.23 -4.06
N ASP A 240 -35.83 2.06 -4.94
CA ASP A 240 -36.25 1.69 -6.30
C ASP A 240 -35.05 1.43 -7.20
N ARG A 241 -34.10 2.38 -7.20
CA ARG A 241 -32.86 2.24 -7.97
C ARG A 241 -31.89 1.29 -7.31
N ASN A 242 -32.06 1.07 -6.02
CA ASN A 242 -31.14 0.32 -5.20
C ASN A 242 -29.71 0.87 -5.30
N LEU A 243 -29.59 2.19 -5.16
CA LEU A 243 -28.32 2.90 -5.24
C LEU A 243 -28.19 3.82 -4.03
N LEU A 244 -26.98 3.92 -3.52
CA LEU A 244 -26.68 4.86 -2.45
C LEU A 244 -26.63 6.28 -3.01
N VAL A 245 -27.41 7.21 -2.46
CA VAL A 245 -27.51 8.59 -2.98
C VAL A 245 -26.90 9.63 -2.05
N LYS A 246 -26.77 9.31 -0.76
CA LYS A 246 -26.14 10.20 0.23
C LYS A 246 -25.45 9.42 1.33
N VAL A 247 -24.37 9.98 1.85
CA VAL A 247 -23.64 9.52 3.03
C VAL A 247 -23.39 10.73 3.91
N SER A 248 -23.59 10.59 5.20
CA SER A 248 -23.16 11.57 6.19
C SER A 248 -22.24 10.85 7.17
N ILE A 249 -21.01 11.33 7.30
CA ILE A 249 -20.08 10.87 8.33
C ILE A 249 -19.98 11.95 9.38
N GLU A 250 -20.22 11.59 10.62
CA GLU A 250 -20.02 12.42 11.79
C GLU A 250 -18.97 11.75 12.65
N THR A 251 -17.80 12.38 12.78
CA THR A 251 -16.72 11.87 13.61
C THR A 251 -16.48 12.81 14.78
N ASN A 252 -16.60 12.28 15.99
CA ASN A 252 -16.17 12.93 17.21
C ASN A 252 -14.66 12.67 17.37
N MET A 253 -13.86 13.71 17.60
CA MET A 253 -12.40 13.58 17.71
C MET A 253 -11.88 14.16 19.03
N PRO A 254 -12.13 13.50 20.18
CA PRO A 254 -11.44 13.84 21.40
C PRO A 254 -9.92 13.59 21.25
N PRO A 255 -9.03 14.40 21.86
CA PRO A 255 -9.28 15.58 22.69
C PRO A 255 -9.25 16.89 21.89
N VAL A 256 -9.24 16.84 20.55
CA VAL A 256 -8.93 18.01 19.70
C VAL A 256 -10.11 18.98 19.61
N SER A 257 -11.34 18.48 19.67
CA SER A 257 -12.53 19.30 19.78
C SER A 257 -13.70 18.57 20.42
N GLU A 258 -14.54 19.29 21.18
CA GLU A 258 -15.92 18.88 21.49
C GLU A 258 -16.81 18.84 20.22
N PHE A 259 -16.28 19.31 19.10
CA PHE A 259 -16.99 19.42 17.85
C PHE A 259 -16.91 18.14 17.02
N ALA A 260 -18.05 17.75 16.47
CA ALA A 260 -18.16 16.70 15.48
C ALA A 260 -17.83 17.28 14.08
N VAL A 261 -16.92 16.63 13.35
CA VAL A 261 -16.74 16.94 11.93
C VAL A 261 -17.80 16.19 11.16
N LYS A 262 -18.67 16.92 10.44
CA LYS A 262 -19.70 16.33 9.59
C LYS A 262 -19.31 16.45 8.13
N THR A 263 -19.08 15.32 7.48
CA THR A 263 -18.85 15.21 6.04
C THR A 263 -20.12 14.70 5.39
N GLU A 264 -20.69 15.43 4.45
CA GLU A 264 -21.81 14.97 3.64
C GLU A 264 -21.30 14.65 2.24
N VAL A 265 -21.60 13.45 1.73
CA VAL A 265 -21.27 12.99 0.40
C VAL A 265 -22.57 12.70 -0.33
N SER A 266 -22.83 13.39 -1.43
CA SER A 266 -23.91 13.04 -2.35
C SER A 266 -23.34 12.24 -3.51
N LEU A 267 -24.05 11.18 -3.89
CA LEU A 267 -23.61 10.28 -4.95
C LEU A 267 -24.60 10.34 -6.11
N SER A 268 -24.07 10.43 -7.32
CA SER A 268 -24.82 10.32 -8.56
C SER A 268 -24.15 9.33 -9.49
N TYR A 269 -24.96 8.69 -10.33
CA TYR A 269 -24.54 7.61 -11.23
C TYR A 269 -24.96 7.98 -12.65
N PRO A 270 -24.21 8.87 -13.33
CA PRO A 270 -24.53 9.26 -14.68
C PRO A 270 -24.20 8.13 -15.66
N ASP A 271 -24.97 8.00 -16.74
CA ASP A 271 -24.67 7.01 -17.80
C ASP A 271 -23.31 7.28 -18.46
N LYS A 272 -22.87 8.55 -18.45
CA LYS A 272 -21.62 9.03 -19.03
C LYS A 272 -20.97 10.04 -18.09
N GLY A 273 -19.68 9.87 -17.82
CA GLY A 273 -18.84 10.89 -17.21
C GLY A 273 -18.17 11.79 -18.24
N PRO A 274 -17.31 12.72 -17.78
CA PRO A 274 -16.50 13.53 -18.65
C PRO A 274 -15.58 12.68 -19.54
N ALA A 275 -15.61 12.91 -20.84
CA ALA A 275 -14.81 12.15 -21.81
C ALA A 275 -13.32 12.52 -21.78
N ASP A 276 -12.99 13.73 -21.32
CA ASP A 276 -11.63 14.25 -21.21
C ASP A 276 -11.58 15.38 -20.14
N ILE A 277 -10.40 15.98 -19.96
CA ILE A 277 -10.19 17.06 -19.00
C ILE A 277 -10.99 18.35 -19.33
N PHE A 278 -11.31 18.60 -20.61
CA PHE A 278 -12.09 19.77 -21.03
C PHE A 278 -13.58 19.58 -20.72
N ALA A 279 -14.11 18.38 -20.94
CA ALA A 279 -15.44 17.98 -20.51
C ALA A 279 -15.58 18.02 -18.97
N ALA A 280 -14.47 17.81 -18.23
CA ALA A 280 -14.41 17.99 -16.78
C ALA A 280 -14.38 19.47 -16.33
N GLY A 281 -14.25 20.39 -17.29
CA GLY A 281 -14.38 21.84 -17.07
C GLY A 281 -13.10 22.64 -17.29
N ALA A 282 -12.02 22.05 -17.80
CA ALA A 282 -10.87 22.84 -18.24
C ALA A 282 -11.27 23.71 -19.47
N PRO A 283 -10.86 24.98 -19.55
CA PRO A 283 -11.12 25.81 -20.72
C PRO A 283 -10.47 25.23 -21.97
N THR A 284 -11.19 25.23 -23.09
CA THR A 284 -10.63 24.82 -24.40
C THR A 284 -9.55 25.78 -24.92
N SER A 285 -9.43 26.95 -24.30
CA SER A 285 -8.35 27.92 -24.52
C SER A 285 -7.08 27.63 -23.70
N ALA A 286 -7.08 26.61 -22.85
CA ALA A 286 -5.89 26.24 -22.07
C ALA A 286 -4.77 25.77 -22.99
N GLN A 287 -3.54 26.18 -22.71
CA GLN A 287 -2.36 25.66 -23.42
C GLN A 287 -2.18 24.19 -23.06
N VAL A 288 -1.96 23.32 -24.04
CA VAL A 288 -1.65 21.90 -23.79
C VAL A 288 -0.14 21.70 -23.88
N VAL A 289 0.45 21.11 -22.84
CA VAL A 289 1.87 20.76 -22.76
C VAL A 289 1.98 19.27 -22.47
N ASP A 290 2.45 18.50 -23.45
CA ASP A 290 2.73 17.08 -23.27
C ASP A 290 4.17 16.91 -22.76
N ARG A 291 4.32 16.26 -21.60
CA ARG A 291 5.61 15.98 -20.94
C ARG A 291 5.96 14.51 -20.94
N ARG A 292 5.11 13.66 -21.52
CA ARG A 292 5.41 12.24 -21.67
C ARG A 292 6.69 12.08 -22.50
N PRO A 293 7.49 11.03 -22.23
CA PRO A 293 8.65 10.77 -23.05
C PRO A 293 8.20 10.55 -24.51
N GLU A 294 9.02 11.03 -25.45
CA GLU A 294 8.81 10.84 -26.88
C GLU A 294 9.94 9.98 -27.48
N GLY A 295 9.67 9.41 -28.67
CA GLY A 295 10.65 8.61 -29.42
C GLY A 295 11.23 7.45 -28.60
N ASP A 296 12.54 7.25 -28.73
CA ASP A 296 13.25 6.14 -28.08
C ASP A 296 13.04 6.09 -26.56
N ALA A 297 12.96 7.24 -25.88
CA ALA A 297 12.76 7.28 -24.43
C ALA A 297 11.43 6.62 -24.03
N ASN A 298 10.39 6.81 -24.83
CA ASN A 298 9.08 6.17 -24.60
C ASN A 298 9.16 4.66 -24.80
N GLU A 299 9.83 4.21 -25.86
CA GLU A 299 10.01 2.77 -26.15
C GLU A 299 10.78 2.05 -25.03
N ILE A 300 11.84 2.69 -24.52
CA ILE A 300 12.61 2.18 -23.38
C ILE A 300 11.73 2.11 -22.13
N MET A 301 10.97 3.17 -21.85
CA MET A 301 10.06 3.21 -20.70
C MET A 301 8.99 2.12 -20.77
N GLN A 302 8.40 1.88 -21.95
CA GLN A 302 7.45 0.79 -22.16
C GLN A 302 8.11 -0.58 -21.97
N THR A 303 9.36 -0.75 -22.38
CA THR A 303 10.08 -2.02 -22.24
C THR A 303 10.44 -2.30 -20.77
N ILE A 304 10.99 -1.31 -20.06
CA ILE A 304 11.23 -1.38 -18.60
C ILE A 304 9.94 -1.75 -17.88
N GLN A 305 8.83 -1.14 -18.29
CA GLN A 305 7.53 -1.44 -17.72
C GLN A 305 7.11 -2.89 -17.96
N GLN A 306 7.21 -3.39 -19.19
CA GLN A 306 6.88 -4.78 -19.51
C GLN A 306 7.70 -5.77 -18.67
N HIS A 307 8.99 -5.49 -18.45
CA HIS A 307 9.83 -6.32 -17.58
C HIS A 307 9.41 -6.22 -16.11
N TYR A 308 9.10 -5.02 -15.62
CA TYR A 308 8.59 -4.81 -14.26
C TYR A 308 7.28 -5.57 -14.01
N ASP A 309 6.34 -5.50 -14.95
CA ASP A 309 5.02 -6.17 -14.90
C ASP A 309 5.16 -7.69 -15.01
N HIS A 310 6.00 -8.17 -15.92
CA HIS A 310 6.33 -9.58 -16.03
C HIS A 310 6.93 -10.11 -14.71
N ASN A 311 7.77 -9.27 -14.07
CA ASN A 311 8.45 -9.58 -12.82
C ASN A 311 9.29 -10.87 -13.02
N TYR A 312 9.85 -11.47 -11.96
CA TYR A 312 10.56 -12.76 -12.06
C TYR A 312 9.66 -13.97 -11.78
N GLY A 313 8.39 -13.90 -12.20
CA GLY A 313 7.43 -15.00 -12.04
C GLY A 313 7.33 -15.58 -10.63
N ASN A 314 7.13 -16.90 -10.57
CA ASN A 314 7.15 -17.67 -9.31
C ASN A 314 8.59 -17.86 -8.86
N ARG A 315 8.91 -17.48 -7.62
CA ARG A 315 10.28 -17.56 -7.12
C ARG A 315 10.36 -17.58 -5.61
N VAL A 316 11.53 -17.97 -5.14
CA VAL A 316 12.08 -17.55 -3.87
C VAL A 316 13.30 -16.67 -4.13
N CYS A 317 13.43 -15.57 -3.38
CA CYS A 317 14.60 -14.72 -3.44
C CYS A 317 15.10 -14.38 -2.03
N VAL A 318 16.42 -14.42 -1.85
CA VAL A 318 17.11 -14.00 -0.63
C VAL A 318 17.96 -12.79 -0.95
N LEU A 319 17.74 -11.68 -0.22
CA LEU A 319 18.52 -10.46 -0.33
C LEU A 319 19.32 -10.26 0.95
N LEU A 320 20.63 -10.08 0.82
CA LEU A 320 21.58 -9.94 1.90
C LEU A 320 22.15 -8.52 1.86
N TYR A 321 21.69 -7.67 2.77
CA TYR A 321 22.09 -6.27 2.86
C TYR A 321 23.24 -6.12 3.86
N SER A 322 24.41 -5.71 3.38
CA SER A 322 25.54 -5.30 4.19
C SER A 322 25.61 -3.77 4.23
N ARG A 323 26.19 -3.24 5.30
CA ARG A 323 26.45 -1.80 5.44
C ARG A 323 27.84 -1.55 5.99
N LYS A 324 28.47 -0.51 5.47
CA LYS A 324 29.69 0.08 5.96
C LYS A 324 29.47 1.57 6.19
N LEU A 325 29.56 1.98 7.45
CA LEU A 325 29.62 3.39 7.85
C LEU A 325 31.05 3.90 7.75
N ALA A 326 31.23 5.22 7.64
CA ALA A 326 32.54 5.86 7.66
C ALA A 326 33.39 5.37 8.84
N GLY A 327 34.58 4.82 8.54
CA GLY A 327 35.52 4.30 9.54
C GLY A 327 35.17 2.94 10.15
N SER A 328 34.13 2.25 9.67
CA SER A 328 33.76 0.89 10.11
C SER A 328 34.08 -0.17 9.06
N GLU A 329 34.08 -1.45 9.48
CA GLU A 329 34.12 -2.59 8.57
C GLU A 329 32.73 -2.85 7.97
N MET A 330 32.69 -3.48 6.80
CA MET A 330 31.44 -3.92 6.20
C MET A 330 30.84 -5.03 7.07
N GLY A 331 29.60 -4.85 7.52
CA GLY A 331 28.90 -5.82 8.35
C GLY A 331 27.50 -6.13 7.84
N PRO A 332 26.89 -7.25 8.28
CA PRO A 332 25.49 -7.54 8.00
C PRO A 332 24.58 -6.44 8.55
N ARG A 333 23.56 -6.08 7.78
CA ARG A 333 22.50 -5.15 8.18
C ARG A 333 21.17 -5.88 8.28
N TRP A 334 20.67 -6.39 7.15
CA TRP A 334 19.37 -7.08 7.06
C TRP A 334 19.44 -8.26 6.10
N MET A 335 18.58 -9.26 6.33
CA MET A 335 18.30 -10.33 5.38
C MET A 335 16.82 -10.30 5.04
N VAL A 336 16.48 -10.46 3.77
CA VAL A 336 15.10 -10.50 3.29
C VAL A 336 14.88 -11.84 2.60
N VAL A 337 13.85 -12.57 3.02
CA VAL A 337 13.41 -13.78 2.33
C VAL A 337 12.06 -13.47 1.68
N SER A 338 12.08 -13.29 0.37
CA SER A 338 10.90 -13.01 -0.44
C SER A 338 10.45 -14.22 -1.24
N ARG A 339 9.14 -14.36 -1.43
CA ARG A 339 8.50 -15.46 -2.13
C ARG A 339 7.37 -14.91 -2.96
N LYS A 340 7.26 -15.37 -4.20
CA LYS A 340 6.17 -15.01 -5.11
C LYS A 340 5.58 -16.28 -5.72
N GLN A 341 4.26 -16.39 -5.71
CA GLN A 341 3.53 -17.46 -6.38
C GLN A 341 2.26 -16.88 -7.02
N GLN A 342 2.25 -16.74 -8.35
CA GLN A 342 1.21 -16.04 -9.09
C GLN A 342 1.02 -14.62 -8.52
N ASN A 343 -0.19 -14.33 -8.03
CA ASN A 343 -0.54 -13.08 -7.38
C ASN A 343 -0.29 -13.08 -5.88
N LEU A 344 0.27 -14.16 -5.32
CA LEU A 344 0.63 -14.23 -3.90
C LEU A 344 2.07 -13.75 -3.72
N TYR A 345 2.30 -12.92 -2.70
CA TYR A 345 3.63 -12.42 -2.36
C TYR A 345 3.84 -12.45 -0.85
N ARG A 346 5.08 -12.72 -0.43
CA ARG A 346 5.50 -12.57 0.95
C ARG A 346 6.96 -12.17 1.04
N ALA A 347 7.30 -11.23 1.91
CA ALA A 347 8.67 -10.92 2.30
C ALA A 347 8.82 -10.90 3.82
N ASP A 348 9.78 -11.67 4.32
CA ASP A 348 10.17 -11.69 5.72
C ASP A 348 11.50 -10.94 5.87
N ASN A 349 11.49 -9.88 6.68
CA ASN A 349 12.65 -9.02 6.91
C ASN A 349 13.27 -9.34 8.27
N TYR A 350 14.52 -9.77 8.27
CA TYR A 350 15.28 -10.13 9.47
C TYR A 350 16.32 -9.08 9.78
N ASN A 351 16.44 -8.72 11.06
CA ASN A 351 17.56 -7.92 11.52
C ASN A 351 18.82 -8.80 11.59
N ALA A 352 19.87 -8.40 10.90
CA ALA A 352 21.11 -9.16 10.80
C ALA A 352 22.30 -8.42 11.44
N GLU A 353 22.09 -7.19 11.91
CA GLU A 353 23.14 -6.35 12.49
C GLU A 353 23.56 -6.81 13.89
N ASN A 354 24.83 -6.60 14.22
CA ASN A 354 25.35 -6.74 15.58
C ASN A 354 24.86 -5.58 16.45
N ILE A 355 23.73 -5.78 17.12
CA ILE A 355 23.11 -4.81 18.02
C ILE A 355 23.66 -4.89 19.46
N GLY A 356 24.90 -5.34 19.66
CA GLY A 356 25.52 -5.74 20.94
C GLY A 356 25.37 -4.80 22.15
N PHE A 357 25.00 -3.53 21.96
CA PHE A 357 24.68 -2.59 23.05
C PHE A 357 23.19 -2.59 23.45
N ILE A 358 22.28 -2.85 22.52
CA ILE A 358 20.82 -2.92 22.75
C ILE A 358 20.41 -4.33 23.19
N ALA A 359 21.12 -5.35 22.71
CA ALA A 359 20.79 -6.76 22.89
C ALA A 359 21.17 -7.39 24.23
N VAL A 360 21.88 -6.69 25.12
CA VAL A 360 22.28 -7.28 26.43
C VAL A 360 21.08 -7.84 27.20
N ASN A 361 19.88 -7.28 26.98
CA ASN A 361 18.64 -7.76 27.59
C ASN A 361 17.69 -8.48 26.62
N GLN A 362 17.98 -8.55 25.31
CA GLN A 362 17.10 -9.15 24.27
C GLN A 362 17.91 -9.71 23.08
N PRO A 363 18.68 -10.80 23.24
CA PRO A 363 19.50 -11.39 22.19
C PRO A 363 18.69 -12.01 21.03
N THR A 364 17.39 -12.24 21.21
CA THR A 364 16.52 -12.86 20.19
C THR A 364 16.11 -11.92 19.06
N LEU A 365 16.59 -10.68 19.02
CA LEU A 365 16.13 -9.65 18.07
C LEU A 365 16.97 -9.55 16.78
N THR A 366 18.00 -10.38 16.65
CA THR A 366 18.89 -10.39 15.50
C THR A 366 19.32 -11.83 15.18
N ILE A 367 19.56 -12.10 13.90
CA ILE A 367 20.19 -13.35 13.43
C ILE A 367 21.72 -13.25 13.33
N TYR A 368 22.33 -12.16 13.82
CA TYR A 368 23.77 -11.89 13.68
C TYR A 368 24.66 -13.06 14.12
N GLU A 369 24.45 -13.60 15.32
CA GLU A 369 25.30 -14.66 15.88
C GLU A 369 25.23 -15.96 15.06
N GLN A 370 24.11 -16.20 14.39
CA GLN A 370 23.90 -17.37 13.53
C GLN A 370 24.56 -17.24 12.16
N ILE A 371 24.84 -16.01 11.71
CA ILE A 371 25.27 -15.76 10.32
C ILE A 371 26.65 -15.10 10.18
N LYS A 372 27.21 -14.53 11.25
CA LYS A 372 28.42 -13.70 11.19
C LYS A 372 29.62 -14.38 10.53
N ASP A 373 29.71 -15.72 10.60
CA ASP A 373 30.82 -16.50 10.06
C ASP A 373 30.59 -16.94 8.60
N VAL A 374 29.38 -16.76 8.07
CA VAL A 374 28.99 -17.14 6.69
C VAL A 374 28.53 -15.95 5.84
N TRP A 375 28.47 -14.74 6.41
CA TRP A 375 28.08 -13.52 5.70
C TRP A 375 29.16 -13.04 4.71
N PRO A 376 28.80 -12.49 3.52
CA PRO A 376 27.47 -12.34 2.91
C PRO A 376 27.05 -13.54 2.02
N TYR A 377 27.57 -14.74 2.26
CA TYR A 377 27.41 -15.90 1.38
C TYR A 377 26.43 -16.95 1.93
N ILE A 378 25.36 -16.49 2.59
CA ILE A 378 24.30 -17.38 3.10
C ILE A 378 23.56 -17.99 1.92
N SER A 379 23.51 -19.31 1.81
CA SER A 379 22.70 -19.98 0.79
C SER A 379 21.20 -19.82 1.05
N ILE A 380 20.38 -19.96 0.01
CA ILE A 380 18.91 -19.98 0.17
C ILE A 380 18.49 -21.00 1.23
N GLU A 381 19.05 -22.21 1.24
CA GLU A 381 18.70 -23.24 2.24
C GLU A 381 19.05 -22.83 3.67
N GLU A 382 20.19 -22.19 3.89
CA GLU A 382 20.57 -21.65 5.20
C GLU A 382 19.64 -20.52 5.63
N ALA A 383 19.29 -19.60 4.72
CA ALA A 383 18.34 -18.53 4.99
C ALA A 383 16.98 -19.09 5.46
N PHE A 384 16.48 -20.16 4.85
CA PHE A 384 15.26 -20.85 5.28
C PHE A 384 15.38 -21.47 6.68
N ARG A 385 16.55 -22.02 7.04
CA ARG A 385 16.78 -22.56 8.39
C ARG A 385 16.81 -21.47 9.47
N LEU A 386 17.06 -20.22 9.07
CA LEU A 386 17.08 -19.05 9.96
C LEU A 386 15.70 -18.40 10.12
N GLU A 387 14.67 -18.88 9.43
CA GLU A 387 13.31 -18.38 9.57
C GLU A 387 12.79 -18.63 10.98
N ASN A 388 13.00 -17.64 11.85
CA ASN A 388 12.59 -17.67 13.24
C ASN A 388 11.71 -16.46 13.54
N SER A 389 10.54 -16.72 14.11
CA SER A 389 9.56 -15.73 14.58
C SER A 389 10.15 -14.57 15.34
N HIS A 390 11.11 -14.85 16.21
CA HIS A 390 11.57 -13.89 17.19
C HIS A 390 12.53 -12.85 16.58
N CYS A 391 13.12 -13.13 15.43
CA CYS A 391 14.09 -12.24 14.76
C CYS A 391 13.50 -11.48 13.56
N VAL A 392 12.24 -11.75 13.19
CA VAL A 392 11.56 -11.03 12.12
C VAL A 392 11.24 -9.62 12.58
N ARG A 393 11.78 -8.64 11.86
CA ARG A 393 11.53 -7.20 12.07
C ARG A 393 10.24 -6.75 11.40
N SER A 394 10.00 -7.22 10.18
CA SER A 394 8.76 -6.94 9.45
C SER A 394 8.40 -8.08 8.52
N GLN A 395 7.09 -8.25 8.31
CA GLN A 395 6.56 -9.17 7.31
C GLN A 395 5.63 -8.39 6.41
N ASP A 396 5.83 -8.57 5.12
CA ASP A 396 4.97 -8.04 4.09
C ASP A 396 4.29 -9.24 3.43
N LEU A 397 2.98 -9.21 3.33
CA LEU A 397 2.19 -10.31 2.80
C LEU A 397 1.17 -9.75 1.83
N TYR A 398 1.02 -10.39 0.67
CA TYR A 398 -0.10 -10.16 -0.24
C TYR A 398 -0.71 -11.51 -0.60
N ASP A 399 -1.96 -11.72 -0.24
CA ASP A 399 -2.67 -12.99 -0.44
C ASP A 399 -3.49 -13.03 -1.75
N GLY A 400 -3.21 -12.11 -2.67
CA GLY A 400 -3.98 -11.91 -3.90
C GLY A 400 -5.19 -10.99 -3.73
N LYS A 401 -5.52 -10.59 -2.50
CA LYS A 401 -6.62 -9.67 -2.20
C LYS A 401 -6.17 -8.52 -1.30
N TYR A 402 -5.41 -8.83 -0.25
CA TYR A 402 -5.00 -7.91 0.80
C TYR A 402 -3.50 -7.83 0.94
N ALA A 403 -2.98 -6.61 1.02
CA ALA A 403 -1.62 -6.39 1.50
C ALA A 403 -1.66 -6.22 3.03
N LEU A 404 -0.88 -7.02 3.75
CA LEU A 404 -0.66 -6.91 5.17
C LEU A 404 0.80 -6.54 5.41
N LEU A 405 0.99 -5.40 6.07
CA LEU A 405 2.29 -4.95 6.56
C LEU A 405 2.35 -5.13 8.08
N LEU A 406 3.23 -5.99 8.54
CA LEU A 406 3.53 -6.17 9.95
C LEU A 406 4.88 -5.56 10.26
N GLN A 407 4.90 -4.58 11.16
CA GLN A 407 6.14 -3.99 11.67
C GLN A 407 6.26 -4.26 13.16
N GLY A 408 7.25 -5.07 13.53
CA GLY A 408 7.62 -5.39 14.91
C GLY A 408 8.92 -4.69 15.29
N GLY A 409 8.80 -3.57 16.01
CA GLY A 409 9.93 -3.02 16.75
C GLY A 409 10.14 -3.80 18.05
N PRO A 410 11.38 -4.07 18.50
CA PRO A 410 11.61 -4.56 19.84
C PRO A 410 11.15 -3.55 20.90
N PRO A 411 10.45 -3.95 21.98
CA PRO A 411 10.04 -5.32 22.32
C PRO A 411 8.69 -5.67 21.67
N ALA A 412 8.58 -6.89 21.13
CA ALA A 412 7.43 -7.46 20.42
C ALA A 412 6.15 -7.67 21.29
N LYS A 413 5.75 -6.68 22.10
CA LYS A 413 4.49 -6.70 22.87
C LYS A 413 3.33 -6.00 22.17
N SER A 414 3.57 -5.39 21.02
CA SER A 414 2.51 -4.93 20.13
C SER A 414 2.91 -5.27 18.71
N LEU A 415 2.51 -6.46 18.23
CA LEU A 415 2.19 -6.58 16.80
C LEU A 415 1.14 -5.49 16.57
N LYS A 416 1.56 -4.37 15.99
CA LYS A 416 0.62 -3.36 15.55
C LYS A 416 -0.12 -4.01 14.40
N THR A 417 -1.39 -4.29 14.65
CA THR A 417 -2.40 -4.77 13.68
C THR A 417 -2.06 -4.25 12.30
N GLY A 418 -1.83 -5.19 11.38
CA GLY A 418 -1.39 -4.85 10.04
C GLY A 418 -2.36 -3.86 9.43
N LEU A 419 -1.78 -2.82 8.84
CA LEU A 419 -2.55 -1.98 7.95
C LEU A 419 -2.86 -2.88 6.78
N HIS A 420 -4.08 -3.40 6.78
CA HIS A 420 -4.67 -3.89 5.56
C HIS A 420 -4.65 -2.66 4.62
N TYR A 421 -4.10 -2.80 3.43
CA TYR A 421 -4.35 -1.84 2.38
C TYR A 421 -5.21 -2.56 1.34
N PRO A 422 -6.31 -1.96 0.84
CA PRO A 422 -6.86 -2.41 -0.43
C PRO A 422 -5.72 -2.38 -1.45
N ALA A 423 -5.83 -3.19 -2.50
CA ALA A 423 -4.78 -3.50 -3.49
C ALA A 423 -4.22 -2.30 -4.29
N ASN A 424 -4.21 -1.09 -3.70
CA ASN A 424 -3.18 -0.08 -3.85
C ASN A 424 -1.85 -0.81 -3.67
N GLY A 425 -1.36 -1.38 -4.77
CA GLY A 425 -0.39 -2.43 -4.68
C GLY A 425 0.87 -1.95 -3.97
N PRO A 426 1.67 -2.91 -3.54
CA PRO A 426 2.34 -2.87 -2.26
C PRO A 426 3.59 -1.94 -2.22
N THR A 427 3.43 -0.63 -2.40
CA THR A 427 4.51 0.28 -2.83
C THR A 427 5.26 1.04 -1.73
N LEU A 428 4.85 0.97 -0.46
CA LEU A 428 5.63 1.62 0.61
C LEU A 428 6.40 0.64 1.50
N ALA A 429 6.00 -0.63 1.57
CA ALA A 429 6.75 -1.66 2.29
C ALA A 429 7.57 -2.57 1.36
N LEU A 430 7.08 -2.90 0.15
CA LEU A 430 7.85 -3.71 -0.81
C LEU A 430 8.87 -2.89 -1.60
N GLN A 431 9.41 -1.83 -1.00
CA GLN A 431 10.56 -1.11 -1.55
C GLN A 431 11.80 -2.02 -1.75
N GLN A 432 11.75 -3.25 -1.22
CA GLN A 432 12.72 -4.31 -1.42
C GLN A 432 12.26 -5.40 -2.39
N ASP A 433 11.26 -5.17 -3.26
CA ASP A 433 11.05 -6.11 -4.36
C ASP A 433 12.30 -6.14 -5.23
N LEU A 434 12.77 -7.34 -5.51
CA LEU A 434 13.84 -7.64 -6.46
C LEU A 434 13.72 -6.83 -7.76
N ASN A 435 12.49 -6.59 -8.22
CA ASN A 435 12.19 -5.76 -9.38
C ASN A 435 12.80 -4.35 -9.29
N SER A 436 12.76 -3.69 -8.13
CA SER A 436 13.27 -2.32 -7.96
C SER A 436 14.80 -2.25 -7.97
N GLN A 437 15.45 -3.38 -7.67
CA GLN A 437 16.91 -3.56 -7.76
C GLN A 437 17.36 -3.80 -9.20
N ALA A 438 16.58 -4.55 -9.97
CA ALA A 438 16.90 -4.88 -11.35
C ALA A 438 16.52 -3.78 -12.34
N TRP A 439 15.31 -3.25 -12.21
CA TRP A 439 14.75 -2.27 -13.11
C TRP A 439 14.50 -0.96 -12.39
N VAL A 440 14.28 0.09 -13.17
CA VAL A 440 13.75 1.34 -12.63
C VAL A 440 12.35 1.04 -12.16
N ASN A 441 12.06 1.32 -10.89
CA ASN A 441 10.71 1.27 -10.40
C ASN A 441 9.90 2.40 -11.09
N PRO A 442 8.89 2.09 -11.92
CA PRO A 442 8.13 3.12 -12.62
C PRO A 442 7.43 4.10 -11.68
N TYR A 443 7.14 3.71 -10.43
CA TYR A 443 6.64 4.65 -9.41
C TYR A 443 7.67 5.67 -8.95
N ASP A 444 8.95 5.28 -8.91
CA ASP A 444 10.01 6.22 -8.55
C ASP A 444 10.23 7.25 -9.66
N LEU A 445 9.73 6.96 -10.87
CA LEU A 445 9.71 7.86 -12.01
C LEU A 445 8.47 8.73 -12.05
N GLY A 446 7.29 8.19 -11.72
CA GLY A 446 6.03 8.94 -11.76
C GLY A 446 5.75 9.68 -10.46
N VAL A 447 5.66 11.00 -10.49
CA VAL A 447 5.33 11.76 -9.27
C VAL A 447 3.82 11.93 -9.11
N ASN A 448 3.27 11.47 -7.98
CA ASN A 448 1.85 11.64 -7.64
C ASN A 448 1.47 13.05 -7.18
N ASN A 449 2.25 14.07 -7.57
CA ASN A 449 1.99 15.45 -7.23
C ASN A 449 1.95 16.27 -8.52
N SER A 450 0.78 16.82 -8.81
CA SER A 450 0.47 17.60 -10.01
C SER A 450 1.36 18.86 -10.16
N ARG A 451 1.99 19.30 -9.07
CA ARG A 451 2.92 20.44 -9.05
C ARG A 451 4.36 20.09 -9.37
N ILE A 452 4.69 18.80 -9.44
CA ILE A 452 6.04 18.33 -9.75
C ILE A 452 6.13 18.15 -11.27
N ALA A 453 6.99 18.95 -11.90
CA ALA A 453 7.31 18.79 -13.31
C ALA A 453 8.24 17.59 -13.47
N GLU A 454 7.80 16.61 -14.25
CA GLU A 454 8.62 15.47 -14.65
C GLU A 454 9.19 15.72 -16.05
N THR A 455 10.44 15.34 -16.26
CA THR A 455 11.06 15.36 -17.59
C THR A 455 11.93 14.11 -17.75
N ILE A 456 11.65 13.34 -18.78
CA ILE A 456 12.40 12.13 -19.14
C ILE A 456 13.12 12.38 -20.46
N THR A 457 14.44 12.31 -20.45
CA THR A 457 15.26 12.53 -21.66
C THR A 457 16.32 11.44 -21.82
N ARG A 458 16.69 11.16 -23.07
CA ARG A 458 17.80 10.27 -23.37
C ARG A 458 19.13 10.99 -23.10
N LEU A 459 20.01 10.38 -22.32
CA LEU A 459 21.37 10.87 -22.13
C LEU A 459 22.22 10.59 -23.37
N PRO A 460 23.21 11.45 -23.68
CA PRO A 460 24.16 11.18 -24.76
C PRO A 460 25.00 9.94 -24.45
N GLU A 461 25.60 9.35 -25.49
CA GLU A 461 26.55 8.24 -25.32
C GLU A 461 27.69 8.65 -24.38
N ASN A 462 28.04 7.77 -23.45
CA ASN A 462 29.13 7.97 -22.52
C ASN A 462 30.17 6.86 -22.69
N PRO A 463 31.46 7.19 -22.93
CA PRO A 463 32.53 6.20 -23.08
C PRO A 463 32.70 5.23 -21.89
N GLN A 464 32.26 5.61 -20.69
CA GLN A 464 32.27 4.74 -19.52
C GLN A 464 31.15 3.69 -19.54
N TYR A 465 30.10 3.91 -20.32
CA TYR A 465 28.90 3.10 -20.40
C TYR A 465 28.63 2.64 -21.85
N GLN A 466 29.68 2.20 -22.55
CA GLN A 466 29.56 1.74 -23.94
C GLN A 466 28.55 0.60 -24.07
N GLY A 467 27.63 0.72 -25.03
CA GLY A 467 26.57 -0.25 -25.27
C GLY A 467 25.35 -0.11 -24.35
N LEU A 468 25.42 0.76 -23.33
CA LEU A 468 24.28 1.07 -22.46
C LEU A 468 23.45 2.25 -22.99
N ILE A 469 22.18 2.25 -22.64
CA ILE A 469 21.24 3.31 -22.92
C ILE A 469 21.14 4.19 -21.67
N GLY A 470 21.48 5.47 -21.81
CA GLY A 470 21.35 6.43 -20.73
C GLY A 470 19.98 7.14 -20.75
N LEU A 471 19.32 7.24 -19.59
CA LEU A 471 18.13 8.05 -19.35
C LEU A 471 18.35 9.02 -18.19
N ASN A 472 17.83 10.23 -18.33
CA ASN A 472 17.73 11.22 -17.27
C ASN A 472 16.26 11.43 -16.95
N VAL A 473 15.90 11.32 -15.67
CA VAL A 473 14.55 11.62 -15.16
C VAL A 473 14.71 12.70 -14.11
N SER A 474 14.19 13.90 -14.39
CA SER A 474 14.19 15.00 -13.45
C SER A 474 12.78 15.29 -12.96
N HIS A 475 12.68 15.60 -11.66
CA HIS A 475 11.48 16.03 -10.97
C HIS A 475 11.75 17.39 -10.34
N GLU A 476 10.96 18.38 -10.69
CA GLU A 476 11.11 19.75 -10.21
C GLU A 476 9.81 20.25 -9.59
N LEU A 477 9.84 20.60 -8.31
CA LEU A 477 8.75 21.23 -7.60
C LEU A 477 9.12 22.67 -7.29
N HIS A 478 8.34 23.61 -7.83
CA HIS A 478 8.39 25.02 -7.43
C HIS A 478 7.17 25.33 -6.58
N GLN A 479 7.37 25.54 -5.28
CA GLN A 479 6.28 25.92 -4.37
C GLN A 479 6.58 27.24 -3.67
N LYS A 480 5.64 28.18 -3.73
CA LYS A 480 5.68 29.39 -2.91
C LYS A 480 4.99 29.11 -1.58
N VAL A 481 5.73 29.09 -0.48
CA VAL A 481 5.20 28.96 0.88
C VAL A 481 5.56 30.23 1.65
N ARG A 482 4.56 31.00 2.07
CA ARG A 482 4.77 32.24 2.87
C ARG A 482 5.78 33.21 2.25
N GLN A 483 5.67 33.45 0.94
CA GLN A 483 6.57 34.30 0.14
C GLN A 483 8.01 33.76 -0.04
N GLN A 484 8.34 32.59 0.49
CA GLN A 484 9.60 31.90 0.18
C GLN A 484 9.39 30.92 -0.97
N GLU A 485 10.29 30.96 -1.95
CA GLU A 485 10.35 29.96 -3.01
C GLU A 485 11.09 28.73 -2.47
N ASN A 486 10.35 27.65 -2.29
CA ASN A 486 10.91 26.33 -2.03
C ASN A 486 11.06 25.62 -3.36
N MET A 487 12.28 25.17 -3.62
CA MET A 487 12.60 24.33 -4.77
C MET A 487 12.97 22.94 -4.25
N PHE A 488 12.31 21.93 -4.79
CA PHE A 488 12.73 20.55 -4.64
C PHE A 488 13.10 20.05 -6.03
N GLN A 489 14.29 19.50 -6.15
CA GLN A 489 14.78 18.91 -7.38
C GLN A 489 15.27 17.49 -7.08
N MET A 490 14.78 16.52 -7.84
CA MET A 490 15.25 15.15 -7.79
C MET A 490 15.63 14.74 -9.21
N ILE A 491 16.84 14.20 -9.39
CA ILE A 491 17.36 13.79 -10.69
C ILE A 491 17.81 12.35 -10.57
N TYR A 492 17.36 11.51 -11.50
CA TYR A 492 17.85 10.16 -11.72
C TYR A 492 18.62 10.12 -13.04
N GLU A 493 19.86 9.63 -12.99
CA GLU A 493 20.60 9.20 -14.16
C GLU A 493 20.67 7.68 -14.15
N LEU A 494 20.21 7.06 -15.24
CA LEU A 494 20.00 5.63 -15.35
C LEU A 494 20.74 5.12 -16.57
N TRP A 495 21.56 4.10 -16.39
CA TRP A 495 22.26 3.42 -17.48
C TRP A 495 21.77 1.99 -17.60
N ILE A 496 21.18 1.67 -18.73
CA ILE A 496 20.38 0.47 -18.96
C ILE A 496 21.07 -0.44 -19.98
N ASP A 497 21.15 -1.74 -19.71
CA ASP A 497 21.70 -2.72 -20.63
C ASP A 497 20.59 -3.36 -21.47
N PRO A 498 20.45 -2.98 -22.76
CA PRO A 498 19.42 -3.56 -23.62
C PRO A 498 19.66 -5.05 -23.94
N GLN A 499 20.84 -5.61 -23.66
CA GLN A 499 21.14 -7.03 -23.86
C GLN A 499 20.80 -7.88 -22.63
N LYS A 500 20.45 -7.24 -21.50
CA LYS A 500 20.10 -7.89 -20.24
C LYS A 500 18.75 -7.42 -19.72
N ASP A 501 17.71 -7.61 -20.54
CA ASP A 501 16.32 -7.29 -20.18
C ASP A 501 16.13 -5.84 -19.71
N HIS A 502 16.86 -4.89 -20.32
CA HIS A 502 16.84 -3.48 -19.94
C HIS A 502 17.11 -3.24 -18.44
N MET A 503 17.96 -4.06 -17.84
CA MET A 503 18.39 -3.93 -16.45
C MET A 503 19.23 -2.66 -16.24
N VAL A 504 19.02 -1.99 -15.11
CA VAL A 504 19.72 -0.75 -14.75
C VAL A 504 21.08 -1.09 -14.14
N ILE A 505 22.15 -0.94 -14.91
CA ILE A 505 23.52 -1.25 -14.48
C ILE A 505 24.11 -0.18 -13.58
N HIS A 506 23.69 1.07 -13.78
CA HIS A 506 24.13 2.20 -12.95
C HIS A 506 22.99 3.20 -12.75
N ARG A 507 22.81 3.63 -11.50
CA ARG A 507 21.84 4.65 -11.10
C ARG A 507 22.52 5.70 -10.25
N THR A 508 22.34 6.97 -10.60
CA THR A 508 22.66 8.10 -9.73
C THR A 508 21.39 8.84 -9.39
N LYS A 509 21.09 9.02 -8.10
CA LYS A 509 19.99 9.83 -7.60
C LYS A 509 20.56 11.04 -6.89
N TRP A 510 20.21 12.23 -7.38
CA TRP A 510 20.52 13.50 -6.72
C TRP A 510 19.24 14.13 -6.23
N GLN A 511 19.16 14.49 -4.97
CA GLN A 511 18.00 15.14 -4.39
C GLN A 511 18.44 16.39 -3.61
N HIS A 512 17.81 17.50 -3.95
CA HIS A 512 18.03 18.79 -3.35
C HIS A 512 16.72 19.33 -2.79
N GLN A 513 16.71 19.66 -1.50
CA GLN A 513 15.52 20.16 -0.83
C GLN A 513 15.80 21.52 -0.18
N TYR A 514 15.16 22.57 -0.69
CA TYR A 514 15.08 23.86 -0.02
C TYR A 514 13.75 23.98 0.71
N LEU A 515 13.79 24.06 2.03
CA LEU A 515 12.62 24.39 2.84
C LEU A 515 12.99 25.51 3.80
N GLY A 516 12.74 26.76 3.40
CA GLY A 516 12.50 27.99 4.21
C GLY A 516 13.30 28.31 5.48
N SER A 517 14.22 27.47 5.94
CA SER A 517 14.91 27.52 7.22
C SER A 517 16.27 26.86 7.09
N ARG A 518 17.23 27.55 6.48
CA ARG A 518 18.70 27.33 6.51
C ARG A 518 19.28 25.97 6.07
N ILE A 519 18.55 24.86 6.13
CA ILE A 519 19.08 23.53 5.90
C ILE A 519 18.92 23.16 4.43
N VAL A 520 20.06 23.08 3.75
CA VAL A 520 20.16 22.48 2.43
C VAL A 520 20.55 21.03 2.61
N GLN A 521 19.60 20.12 2.42
CA GLN A 521 19.92 18.69 2.38
C GLN A 521 20.20 18.31 0.94
N THR A 522 21.45 17.87 0.70
CA THR A 522 21.82 17.21 -0.55
C THR A 522 21.99 15.73 -0.26
N PHE A 523 21.25 14.92 -1.00
CA PHE A 523 21.36 13.47 -0.96
C PHE A 523 21.79 12.99 -2.34
N VAL A 524 22.94 12.33 -2.39
CA VAL A 524 23.45 11.67 -3.59
C VAL A 524 23.56 10.18 -3.30
N SER A 525 22.86 9.36 -4.09
CA SER A 525 23.01 7.92 -4.05
C SER A 525 23.47 7.43 -5.41
N GLU A 526 24.54 6.66 -5.44
CA GLU A 526 25.06 5.97 -6.60
C GLU A 526 24.87 4.47 -6.36
N ALA A 527 24.38 3.72 -7.35
CA ALA A 527 24.22 2.27 -7.26
C ALA A 527 24.74 1.61 -8.53
N HIS A 528 25.63 0.63 -8.38
CA HIS A 528 26.25 -0.13 -9.46
C HIS A 528 25.94 -1.61 -9.33
N ILE A 529 25.55 -2.23 -10.44
CA ILE A 529 25.51 -3.68 -10.54
C ILE A 529 26.94 -4.18 -10.77
N LEU A 530 27.48 -4.89 -9.78
CA LEU A 530 28.81 -5.49 -9.82
C LEU A 530 28.78 -6.87 -10.49
N GLU A 531 27.68 -7.61 -10.33
CA GLU A 531 27.49 -8.94 -10.90
C GLU A 531 26.03 -9.14 -11.36
N THR A 532 25.86 -9.86 -12.46
CA THR A 532 24.57 -10.22 -13.04
C THR A 532 24.46 -11.73 -13.17
N SER A 533 23.27 -12.28 -12.96
CA SER A 533 22.98 -13.71 -13.15
C SER A 533 21.68 -13.87 -13.94
N GLN A 534 21.35 -15.11 -14.31
CA GLN A 534 20.11 -15.46 -15.00
C GLN A 534 19.33 -16.52 -14.23
N THR A 535 18.00 -16.39 -14.23
CA THR A 535 17.07 -17.42 -13.75
C THR A 535 17.07 -18.64 -14.70
N SER A 536 16.44 -19.75 -14.27
CA SER A 536 16.37 -20.97 -15.08
C SER A 536 15.63 -20.81 -16.41
N ASP A 537 14.76 -19.81 -16.52
CA ASP A 537 14.04 -19.42 -17.75
C ASP A 537 14.75 -18.30 -18.55
N GLY A 538 15.93 -17.85 -18.11
CA GLY A 538 16.82 -16.96 -18.87
C GLY A 538 16.69 -15.47 -18.58
N GLN A 539 15.87 -15.07 -17.62
CA GLN A 539 15.69 -13.67 -17.23
C GLN A 539 16.88 -13.18 -16.41
N TRP A 540 17.41 -12.01 -16.77
CA TRP A 540 18.55 -11.39 -16.08
C TRP A 540 18.15 -10.71 -14.78
N TYR A 541 19.01 -10.83 -13.77
CA TYR A 541 18.87 -10.11 -12.50
C TYR A 541 20.23 -9.63 -11.95
N PRO A 542 20.25 -8.57 -11.12
CA PRO A 542 21.44 -8.15 -10.39
C PRO A 542 21.76 -9.19 -9.31
N ALA A 543 22.89 -9.88 -9.40
CA ALA A 543 23.34 -10.79 -8.37
C ALA A 543 24.08 -10.05 -7.23
N HIS A 544 24.71 -8.93 -7.56
CA HIS A 544 25.47 -8.12 -6.61
C HIS A 544 25.36 -6.62 -6.95
N VAL A 545 24.90 -5.82 -5.99
CA VAL A 545 24.73 -4.36 -6.14
C VAL A 545 25.48 -3.64 -5.02
N GLU A 546 26.40 -2.75 -5.38
CA GLU A 546 26.99 -1.80 -4.43
C GLU A 546 26.27 -0.46 -4.57
N SER A 547 25.85 0.13 -3.45
CA SER A 547 25.35 1.50 -3.41
C SER A 547 26.15 2.38 -2.46
N LYS A 548 26.60 3.53 -2.96
CA LYS A 548 27.23 4.58 -2.18
C LYS A 548 26.20 5.69 -1.94
N MET A 549 26.03 6.10 -0.70
CA MET A 549 25.18 7.22 -0.33
C MET A 549 26.01 8.27 0.34
N HIS A 550 25.98 9.48 -0.21
CA HIS A 550 26.50 10.68 0.39
C HIS A 550 25.31 11.54 0.80
N TYR A 551 25.19 11.83 2.09
CA TYR A 551 24.22 12.81 2.56
C TYR A 551 24.94 13.88 3.36
N SER A 552 24.66 15.14 3.01
CA SER A 552 25.16 16.30 3.73
C SER A 552 23.98 17.06 4.31
N ASP A 553 24.01 17.27 5.63
CA ASP A 553 23.23 18.31 6.29
C ASP A 553 24.15 19.47 6.72
N ASP A 554 23.58 20.55 7.25
CA ASP A 554 24.32 21.74 7.69
C ASP A 554 25.44 21.45 8.72
N LEU A 555 25.42 20.27 9.36
CA LEU A 555 26.30 19.94 10.47
C LEU A 555 27.29 18.82 10.14
N ASN A 556 26.91 17.85 9.30
CA ASN A 556 27.74 16.69 9.00
C ASN A 556 27.51 16.18 7.57
N ALA A 557 28.62 15.85 6.90
CA ALA A 557 28.61 14.97 5.74
C ALA A 557 28.83 13.54 6.23
N ASN A 558 28.03 12.61 5.71
CA ASN A 558 28.12 11.20 6.04
C ASN A 558 28.15 10.38 4.76
N ASP A 559 29.08 9.44 4.72
CA ASP A 559 29.19 8.45 3.66
C ASP A 559 28.73 7.09 4.21
N GLU A 560 27.83 6.45 3.47
CA GLU A 560 27.37 5.09 3.72
C GLU A 560 27.59 4.26 2.45
N ILE A 561 28.19 3.09 2.60
CA ILE A 561 28.23 2.10 1.52
C ILE A 561 27.31 0.95 1.93
N ASN A 562 26.35 0.64 1.07
CA ASN A 562 25.52 -0.55 1.17
C ASN A 562 25.95 -1.55 0.10
N ASP A 563 25.90 -2.82 0.46
CA ASP A 563 26.23 -3.91 -0.44
C ASP A 563 25.11 -4.94 -0.41
N ILE A 564 24.56 -5.31 -1.55
CA ILE A 564 23.37 -6.14 -1.67
C ILE A 564 23.71 -7.36 -2.51
N VAL A 565 23.72 -8.53 -1.88
CA VAL A 565 23.84 -9.82 -2.59
C VAL A 565 22.45 -10.42 -2.75
N ILE A 566 22.13 -10.86 -3.96
CA ILE A 566 20.80 -11.32 -4.36
C ILE A 566 20.91 -12.74 -4.90
N GLN A 567 20.10 -13.64 -4.35
CA GLN A 567 19.97 -15.03 -4.81
C GLN A 567 18.52 -15.31 -5.18
N ILE A 568 18.30 -16.00 -6.30
CA ILE A 568 16.97 -16.37 -6.79
C ILE A 568 16.93 -17.87 -7.07
N ASP A 569 15.85 -18.51 -6.67
CA ASP A 569 15.48 -19.88 -7.03
C ASP A 569 14.07 -19.86 -7.64
N THR A 570 13.98 -20.04 -8.96
CA THR A 570 12.74 -20.07 -9.74
C THR A 570 12.09 -21.45 -9.79
N ASP A 571 12.82 -22.51 -9.41
CA ASP A 571 12.34 -23.89 -9.48
C ASP A 571 11.64 -24.30 -8.16
N ARG A 572 11.99 -23.63 -7.06
CA ARG A 572 11.40 -23.88 -5.73
C ARG A 572 9.97 -23.37 -5.64
N LYS A 573 9.05 -24.30 -5.37
CA LYS A 573 7.65 -24.00 -5.05
C LYS A 573 7.49 -23.71 -3.55
N SER A 574 6.74 -22.65 -3.25
CA SER A 574 6.29 -22.34 -1.90
C SER A 574 4.96 -23.04 -1.60
N SER A 575 4.69 -23.35 -0.34
CA SER A 575 3.36 -23.80 0.05
C SER A 575 2.41 -22.59 0.08
N GLU A 576 1.23 -22.68 -0.54
CA GLU A 576 0.23 -21.58 -0.49
C GLU A 576 -0.13 -21.15 0.93
N ALA A 577 -0.03 -22.07 1.90
CA ALA A 577 -0.32 -21.80 3.30
C ALA A 577 0.54 -20.66 3.88
N ILE A 578 1.76 -20.45 3.38
CA ILE A 578 2.68 -19.43 3.91
C ILE A 578 2.25 -18.00 3.52
N PHE A 579 1.35 -17.87 2.54
CA PHE A 579 0.82 -16.59 2.07
C PHE A 579 -0.48 -16.20 2.80
N LYS A 580 -0.99 -17.07 3.68
CA LYS A 580 -2.20 -16.78 4.46
C LYS A 580 -1.86 -15.96 5.68
N LYS A 581 -2.76 -15.05 6.07
CA LYS A 581 -2.64 -14.27 7.31
C LYS A 581 -2.44 -15.15 8.55
N ASP A 582 -2.98 -16.36 8.58
CA ASP A 582 -2.83 -17.26 9.73
C ASP A 582 -1.39 -17.79 9.91
N TYR A 583 -0.53 -17.61 8.90
CA TYR A 583 0.88 -17.99 8.95
C TYR A 583 1.80 -16.85 9.43
N ILE A 584 1.23 -15.72 9.85
CA ILE A 584 2.01 -14.63 10.46
C ILE A 584 2.82 -15.18 11.63
N ILE A 585 4.13 -15.01 11.52
CA ILE A 585 5.03 -15.62 12.46
C ILE A 585 4.99 -14.79 13.76
N GLY A 586 4.59 -15.41 14.88
CA GLY A 586 4.47 -14.76 16.19
C GLY A 586 3.06 -14.28 16.57
N ALA A 587 2.04 -14.60 15.77
CA ALA A 587 0.63 -14.37 16.13
C ALA A 587 -0.02 -15.52 16.95
N GLN A 588 0.71 -16.62 17.17
CA GLN A 588 0.36 -17.73 18.06
C GLN A 588 1.14 -17.60 19.38
#